data_AF-A0A561QS72-F1
#
_entry.id   AF-A0A561QS72-F1
#
_cell.length_a   1.000
_cell.length_b   1.000
_cell.length_c   1.000
_cell.angle_alpha   90.00
_cell.angle_beta   90.00
_cell.angle_gamma   90.00
#
_symmetry.space_group_name_H-M   'P 1'
#
loop_
_entity.id
_entity.type
_entity.pdbx_description
1 polymer ?
#
loop_
_entity_poly.entity_id
_entity_poly.type
_entity_poly.pdbx_seq_one_letter_code
_entity_poly.pdbx_strand_id
1 'polypeptide(L)' 'MAGEAKLDLFGFPLAEPRELPGDADQVREIYDAMGSGEPMREIMEMFYALHGREYGLRPPVAELRHARRVAGGGIGRG' A
#
# COMPACT_ATOMS: atom_id res chain seq x y z
N MET A 1 28.67 11.72 -10.68
CA MET A 1 27.49 12.04 -11.52
C MET A 1 26.26 11.64 -10.70
N ALA A 2 25.39 12.59 -10.35
CA ALA A 2 24.18 12.28 -9.59
C ALA A 2 23.13 11.72 -10.55
N GLY A 3 22.61 10.52 -10.28
CA GLY A 3 21.53 9.93 -11.08
C GLY A 3 20.23 10.69 -10.86
N GLU A 4 19.53 11.05 -11.94
CA GLU A 4 18.21 11.66 -11.87
C GLU A 4 17.22 10.66 -11.25
N ALA A 5 16.56 11.06 -10.16
CA ALA A 5 15.50 10.27 -9.55
C ALA A 5 14.28 10.26 -10.49
N LYS A 6 13.87 9.08 -10.96
CA LYS A 6 12.61 8.94 -11.71
C LYS A 6 11.45 9.13 -10.74
N LEU A 7 10.42 9.88 -11.14
CA LEU A 7 9.22 10.12 -10.34
C LEU A 7 8.00 9.45 -11.01
N ASP A 8 7.05 8.97 -10.23
CA ASP A 8 5.76 8.46 -10.72
C ASP A 8 4.81 9.62 -11.12
N LEU A 9 3.60 9.27 -11.60
CA LEU A 9 2.58 10.24 -12.02
C LEU A 9 2.16 11.22 -10.91
N PHE A 10 2.45 10.90 -9.64
CA PHE A 10 2.11 11.69 -8.47
C PHE A 10 3.33 12.41 -7.86
N GLY A 11 4.50 12.32 -8.49
CA GLY A 11 5.71 12.99 -8.02
C GLY A 11 6.45 12.25 -6.91
N PHE A 12 6.11 10.99 -6.62
CA PHE A 12 6.87 10.16 -5.69
C PHE A 12 8.06 9.52 -6.41
N PRO A 13 9.22 9.37 -5.74
CA PRO A 13 10.34 8.63 -6.32
C PRO A 13 9.89 7.22 -6.70
N LEU A 14 10.01 6.90 -7.99
CA LEU A 14 9.85 5.56 -8.52
C LEU A 14 10.87 4.70 -7.79
N ALA A 15 10.37 3.84 -6.90
CA ALA A 15 11.19 2.78 -6.36
C ALA A 15 11.75 1.99 -7.54
N GLU A 16 13.06 1.70 -7.50
CA GLU A 16 13.66 0.73 -8.42
C GLU A 16 12.79 -0.54 -8.42
N PRO A 17 12.47 -1.11 -9.59
CA PRO A 17 11.69 -2.34 -9.66
C PRO A 17 12.40 -3.41 -8.83
N ARG A 18 11.88 -3.70 -7.65
CA ARG A 18 12.32 -4.83 -6.84
C ARG A 18 11.46 -6.01 -7.25
N GLU A 19 12.11 -7.15 -7.54
CA GLU A 19 11.38 -8.41 -7.60
C GLU A 19 10.75 -8.63 -6.22
N LEU A 20 9.44 -8.49 -6.16
CA LEU A 20 8.68 -8.84 -4.97
C LEU A 20 8.55 -10.37 -5.00
N PRO A 21 8.96 -11.09 -3.94
CA PRO A 21 8.50 -12.45 -3.75
C PRO A 21 6.96 -12.43 -3.73
N GLY A 22 6.36 -13.08 -4.73
CA GLY A 22 4.92 -13.09 -4.93
C GLY A 22 4.58 -13.74 -6.27
N ASP A 23 3.55 -14.58 -6.26
CA ASP A 23 3.01 -15.13 -7.50
C ASP A 23 2.42 -13.99 -8.34
N ALA A 24 2.82 -13.89 -9.61
CA ALA A 24 2.34 -12.85 -10.52
C ALA A 24 0.81 -12.86 -10.63
N ASP A 25 0.19 -14.02 -10.47
CA ASP A 25 -1.27 -14.17 -10.51
C ASP A 25 -1.95 -13.53 -9.29
N GLN A 26 -1.34 -13.63 -8.10
CA GLN A 26 -1.85 -13.06 -6.85
C GLN A 26 -1.79 -11.53 -6.85
N VAL A 27 -0.71 -10.97 -7.38
CA VAL A 27 -0.55 -9.52 -7.53
C VAL A 27 -1.56 -8.97 -8.53
N ARG A 28 -1.81 -9.70 -9.62
CA ARG A 28 -2.79 -9.31 -10.64
C ARG A 28 -4.22 -9.29 -10.10
N GLU A 29 -4.59 -10.24 -9.24
CA GLU A 29 -5.90 -10.26 -8.57
C GLU A 29 -6.15 -8.98 -7.75
N ILE A 30 -5.12 -8.48 -7.04
CA ILE A 30 -5.21 -7.21 -6.30
C ILE A 30 -5.39 -6.01 -7.24
N TYR A 31 -4.66 -5.96 -8.36
CA TYR A 31 -4.80 -4.89 -9.34
C TYR A 31 -6.18 -4.87 -10.00
N ASP A 32 -6.73 -6.05 -10.31
CA ASP A 32 -8.06 -6.17 -10.88
C ASP A 32 -9.14 -5.72 -9.87
N ALA A 33 -9.00 -6.08 -8.58
CA ALA A 33 -9.88 -5.60 -7.51
C ALA A 33 -9.83 -4.07 -7.32
N MET A 34 -8.64 -3.46 -7.44
CA MET A 34 -8.52 -2.00 -7.47
C MET A 34 -9.22 -1.37 -8.69
N GLY A 35 -9.09 -1.99 -9.86
CA GLY A 35 -9.70 -1.52 -11.11
C GLY A 35 -11.22 -1.68 -11.15
N SER A 36 -11.77 -2.69 -10.49
CA SER A 36 -13.22 -2.93 -10.38
C SER A 36 -13.90 -2.02 -9.35
N GLY A 37 -13.12 -1.30 -8.54
CA GLY A 37 -13.61 -0.41 -7.50
C GLY A 37 -14.07 -1.16 -6.24
N GLU A 38 -13.48 -2.33 -5.96
CA GLU A 38 -13.75 -3.05 -4.70
C GLU A 38 -13.48 -2.16 -3.48
N PRO A 39 -14.18 -2.40 -2.36
CA PRO A 39 -13.95 -1.69 -1.12
C PRO A 39 -12.47 -1.72 -0.72
N MET A 40 -11.91 -0.56 -0.42
CA MET A 40 -10.51 -0.40 0.04
C MET A 40 -10.11 -1.37 1.16
N ARG A 41 -11.07 -1.73 2.02
CA ARG A 41 -10.85 -2.71 3.09
C ARG A 41 -10.57 -4.12 2.55
N GLU A 42 -11.30 -4.57 1.54
CA GLU A 42 -11.17 -5.91 0.96
C GLU A 42 -9.82 -6.05 0.22
N ILE A 43 -9.44 -5.01 -0.52
CA ILE A 43 -8.11 -4.91 -1.17
C ILE A 43 -6.97 -4.97 -0.14
N MET A 44 -7.10 -4.23 0.97
CA MET A 44 -6.11 -4.28 2.06
C MET A 44 -6.04 -5.67 2.72
N GLU A 45 -7.16 -6.39 2.83
CA GLU A 45 -7.21 -7.75 3.36
C GLU A 45 -6.52 -8.75 2.43
N MET A 46 -6.74 -8.65 1.11
CA MET A 46 -6.01 -9.45 0.11
C MET A 46 -4.50 -9.18 0.16
N PHE A 47 -4.10 -7.91 0.17
CA PHE A 47 -2.68 -7.54 0.24
C PHE A 47 -2.02 -8.04 1.53
N TYR A 48 -2.72 -7.93 2.67
CA TYR A 48 -2.21 -8.44 3.94
C TYR A 48 -2.15 -9.99 3.96
N ALA A 49 -3.08 -10.69 3.33
CA ALA A 49 -3.07 -12.15 3.26
C ALA A 49 -1.87 -12.67 2.45
N LEU A 50 -1.53 -11.99 1.36
CA LEU A 50 -0.45 -12.38 0.46
C LEU A 50 0.93 -12.04 1.02
N HIS A 51 1.07 -10.84 1.59
CA HIS A 51 2.39 -10.25 1.88
C HIS A 51 2.52 -9.75 3.32
N GLY A 52 1.41 -9.64 4.06
CA GLY A 52 1.39 -8.96 5.35
C GLY A 52 2.30 -9.56 6.40
N ARG A 53 2.40 -10.90 6.48
CA ARG A 53 3.29 -11.56 7.44
C ARG A 53 4.76 -11.44 7.05
N GLU A 54 5.07 -11.58 5.76
CA GLU A 54 6.45 -11.55 5.26
C GLU A 54 7.10 -10.18 5.49
N TYR A 55 6.36 -9.10 5.23
CA TYR A 55 6.86 -7.73 5.39
C TYR A 55 6.54 -7.11 6.76
N GLY A 56 5.98 -7.88 7.70
CA GLY A 56 5.64 -7.39 9.03
C GLY A 56 4.61 -6.25 9.04
N LEU A 57 3.68 -6.26 8.08
CA LEU A 57 2.62 -5.26 7.99
C LEU A 57 1.62 -5.43 9.13
N ARG A 58 0.91 -4.34 9.47
CA ARG A 58 -0.20 -4.41 10.42
C ARG A 58 -1.44 -4.97 9.72
N PRO A 59 -2.28 -5.75 10.41
CA PRO A 59 -3.57 -6.15 9.88
C PRO A 59 -4.39 -4.94 9.43
N PRO A 60 -5.21 -5.03 8.37
CA PRO A 60 -5.96 -3.90 7.82
C PRO A 60 -6.80 -3.15 8.85
N VAL A 61 -7.45 -3.87 9.77
CA VAL A 61 -8.23 -3.26 10.87
C VAL A 61 -7.35 -2.43 11.80
N ALA A 62 -6.12 -2.88 12.06
CA ALA A 62 -5.16 -2.14 12.88
C ALA A 62 -4.62 -0.91 12.12
N GLU A 63 -4.38 -1.04 10.82
CA GLU A 63 -3.94 0.06 9.95
C GLU A 63 -5.02 1.14 9.83
N LEU A 64 -6.27 0.77 9.56
CA LEU A 64 -7.41 1.70 9.49
C LEU A 64 -7.64 2.41 10.83
N ARG A 65 -7.51 1.70 11.95
CA ARG A 65 -7.59 2.30 13.29
C ARG A 65 -6.44 3.28 13.52
N HIS A 66 -5.24 2.96 13.06
CA HIS A 66 -4.08 3.84 13.15
C HIS A 66 -4.27 5.09 12.28
N ALA A 67 -4.67 4.93 11.02
CA ALA A 67 -4.97 6.02 10.09
C ALA A 67 -6.03 6.96 10.67
N ARG A 68 -7.14 6.42 11.23
CA ARG A 68 -8.17 7.23 11.89
C ARG A 68 -7.64 7.99 13.11
N ARG A 69 -6.73 7.38 13.89
CA ARG A 69 -6.08 8.04 15.03
C ARG A 69 -5.17 9.18 14.58
N VAL A 70 -4.39 8.98 13.51
CA VAL A 70 -3.49 10.00 12.96
C VAL A 70 -4.30 11.14 12.33
N ALA A 71 -5.29 10.82 11.51
CA ALA A 71 -6.18 11.81 10.88
C ALA A 71 -7.02 12.58 11.91
N GLY A 72 -7.49 11.92 12.97
CA GLY A 72 -8.22 12.55 14.07
C GLY A 72 -7.36 13.28 15.10
N GLY A 73 -6.03 13.12 15.04
CA GLY A 73 -5.07 13.77 15.96
C GLY A 73 -4.30 14.95 15.35
N GLY A 74 -4.49 15.23 14.06
CA GLY A 74 -3.67 16.17 13.29
C GLY A 74 -4.19 17.60 13.14
N ILE A 75 -5.33 17.96 13.74
CA ILE A 75 -5.87 19.32 13.70
C ILE A 75 -6.20 19.76 15.13
N GLY A 76 -5.20 20.29 15.84
CA GLY A 76 -5.40 20.75 17.21
C GLY A 76 -4.15 20.97 18.04
N ARG A 77 -3.08 21.56 17.46
CA ARG A 77 -2.10 22.37 18.21
C ARG A 77 -1.47 23.39 17.26
N GLY A 78 -1.89 24.64 17.41
CA GLY A 78 -1.46 25.82 16.67
C GLY A 78 -2.41 26.95 16.98
#